data_AF-A0A182XIW6-F1
#
_entry.id   AF-A0A182XIW6-F1
#
_cell.length_a   1.000
_cell.length_b   1.000
_cell.length_c   1.000
_cell.angle_alpha   90.00
_cell.angle_beta   90.00
_cell.angle_gamma   90.00
#
_symmetry.space_group_name_H-M   'P 1'
#
loop_
_entity.id
_entity.type
_entity.pdbx_description
1 polymer ?
#
loop_
_entity_poly.entity_id
_entity_poly.type
_entity_poly.pdbx_seq_one_letter_code
_entity_poly.pdbx_strand_id
1 'polypeptide(L)'
;MKLFIVVVLACLAAVQAREISYQSIVPFREATRSSRIVNGFPASLGQFPYQVFLIGDGSLACGGSLISAEWVLTAAHCQCQTSGVPQITSFAPEPDTEEFNLPPKKQRIKFLYNKSDISMIDVSPNNGMPVALI
;
A
#
# COMPACT_ATOMS: atom_id res chain seq x y z
N MET A 1 55.69 -18.90 6.52
CA MET A 1 55.24 -19.49 5.23
C MET A 1 53.90 -20.22 5.37
N LYS A 2 53.70 -21.11 6.34
CA LYS A 2 52.42 -21.83 6.55
C LYS A 2 51.23 -20.90 6.91
N LEU A 3 51.48 -19.85 7.71
CA LEU A 3 50.43 -18.91 8.14
C LEU A 3 49.90 -18.03 7.00
N PHE A 4 50.77 -17.57 6.09
CA PHE A 4 50.38 -16.76 4.93
C PHE A 4 49.48 -17.53 3.95
N ILE A 5 49.76 -18.83 3.76
CA ILE A 5 48.94 -19.70 2.89
C ILE A 5 47.54 -19.87 3.46
N VAL A 6 47.41 -20.02 4.79
CA VAL A 6 46.11 -20.14 5.46
C VAL A 6 45.27 -18.86 5.30
N VAL A 7 45.90 -17.69 5.43
CA VAL A 7 45.20 -16.41 5.26
C VAL A 7 44.73 -16.20 3.82
N VAL A 8 45.57 -16.51 2.83
CA VAL A 8 45.20 -16.38 1.40
C VAL A 8 44.07 -17.32 1.02
N LEU A 9 44.09 -18.58 1.48
CA LEU A 9 43.01 -19.53 1.22
C LEU A 9 41.69 -19.11 1.90
N ALA A 10 41.75 -18.58 3.12
CA ALA A 10 40.57 -18.05 3.81
C ALA A 10 39.97 -16.84 3.06
N CYS A 11 40.81 -15.94 2.56
CA CYS A 11 40.35 -14.79 1.77
C CYS A 11 39.73 -15.21 0.43
N LEU A 12 40.30 -16.19 -0.27
CA LEU A 12 39.74 -16.69 -1.54
C LEU A 12 38.37 -17.39 -1.33
N ALA A 13 38.21 -18.15 -0.25
CA ALA A 13 36.92 -18.73 0.12
C ALA A 13 35.87 -17.66 0.46
N ALA A 14 36.29 -16.56 1.11
CA ALA A 14 35.40 -15.44 1.41
C ALA A 14 34.98 -14.65 0.14
N VAL A 15 35.81 -14.66 -0.91
CA VAL A 15 35.49 -14.01 -2.21
C VAL A 15 34.44 -14.79 -2.99
N GLN A 16 34.30 -16.11 -2.80
CA GLN A 16 33.33 -16.95 -3.52
C GLN A 16 31.92 -16.98 -2.90
N ALA A 17 31.71 -16.28 -1.78
CA ALA A 17 30.41 -16.26 -1.09
C ALA A 17 29.53 -15.05 -1.47
N ARG A 18 29.84 -14.33 -2.55
CA ARG A 18 29.00 -13.23 -3.04
C ARG A 18 28.62 -13.40 -4.50
N GLU A 19 27.30 -13.36 -4.70
CA GLU A 19 26.53 -13.30 -5.95
C GLU A 19 26.21 -14.63 -6.66
N ILE A 20 25.14 -15.28 -6.22
CA ILE A 20 24.03 -15.60 -7.13
C ILE A 20 22.80 -14.86 -6.62
N SER A 21 22.76 -13.56 -6.93
CA SER A 21 21.50 -12.86 -7.18
C SER A 21 21.12 -13.18 -8.63
N TYR A 22 20.20 -14.12 -8.84
CA TYR A 22 19.50 -14.25 -10.11
C TYR A 22 18.05 -14.66 -9.88
N GLN A 23 17.18 -13.76 -10.31
CA GLN A 23 15.73 -13.76 -10.22
C GLN A 23 15.13 -15.12 -10.60
N SER A 24 14.33 -15.72 -9.73
CA SER A 24 13.32 -16.69 -10.14
C SER A 24 12.19 -16.67 -9.12
N ILE A 25 11.12 -15.98 -9.53
CA ILE A 25 9.80 -15.97 -8.89
C ILE A 25 9.84 -15.30 -7.52
N VAL A 26 9.52 -14.01 -7.45
CA VAL A 26 9.04 -13.46 -6.18
C VAL A 26 7.72 -14.18 -5.88
N PRO A 27 7.62 -15.08 -4.88
CA PRO A 27 6.32 -15.26 -4.28
C PRO A 27 6.04 -13.89 -3.67
N PHE A 28 4.87 -13.34 -3.94
CA PHE A 28 4.25 -12.37 -3.06
C PHE A 28 4.56 -12.84 -1.63
N ARG A 29 5.49 -12.19 -0.93
CA ARG A 29 5.70 -12.43 0.50
C ARG A 29 4.44 -11.84 1.12
N GLU A 30 3.43 -12.70 1.16
CA GLU A 30 2.23 -12.58 1.96
C GLU A 30 2.74 -12.19 3.34
N ALA A 31 2.67 -10.90 3.66
CA ALA A 31 2.58 -10.52 5.06
C ALA A 31 1.41 -11.36 5.57
N THR A 32 1.69 -12.27 6.50
CA THR A 32 0.75 -13.27 7.02
C THR A 32 -0.38 -12.61 7.80
N ARG A 33 -1.21 -11.84 7.10
CA ARG A 33 -2.63 -11.69 7.38
C ARG A 33 -3.28 -12.64 6.40
N SER A 34 -3.67 -13.81 6.89
CA SER A 34 -4.56 -14.71 6.14
C SER A 34 -5.59 -13.89 5.39
N SER A 35 -5.62 -13.97 4.05
CA SER A 35 -6.63 -13.29 3.26
C SER A 35 -8.00 -13.69 3.82
N ARG A 36 -8.73 -12.72 4.36
CA ARG A 36 -10.03 -12.98 5.03
C ARG A 36 -11.20 -13.05 4.04
N ILE A 37 -10.93 -12.87 2.75
CA ILE A 37 -11.94 -12.98 1.69
C ILE A 37 -12.02 -14.45 1.28
N VAL A 38 -13.11 -15.14 1.67
CA VAL A 38 -13.35 -16.55 1.34
C VAL A 38 -14.27 -16.63 0.12
N ASN A 39 -13.94 -17.51 -0.84
CA ASN A 39 -14.69 -17.70 -2.10
C ASN A 39 -14.85 -16.43 -2.96
N GLY A 40 -13.97 -15.44 -2.79
CA GLY A 40 -13.94 -14.25 -3.64
C GLY A 40 -13.34 -14.54 -5.02
N PHE A 41 -13.70 -13.70 -5.99
CA PHE A 41 -13.06 -13.64 -7.30
C PHE A 41 -12.42 -12.27 -7.49
N PRO A 42 -11.34 -12.16 -8.29
CA PRO A 42 -10.78 -10.87 -8.67
C PRO A 42 -11.87 -9.96 -9.25
N ALA A 43 -11.91 -8.71 -8.80
CA ALA A 43 -12.83 -7.73 -9.33
C ALA A 43 -12.37 -7.28 -10.73
N SER A 44 -13.32 -7.05 -11.63
CA SER A 44 -13.03 -6.33 -12.88
C SER A 44 -12.75 -4.86 -12.59
N LEU A 45 -11.99 -4.20 -13.48
CA LEU A 45 -11.73 -2.76 -13.36
C LEU A 45 -13.05 -1.99 -13.27
N GLY A 46 -13.18 -1.13 -12.27
CA GLY A 46 -14.40 -0.33 -12.05
C GLY A 46 -15.63 -1.11 -11.58
N GLN A 47 -15.53 -2.42 -11.26
CA GLN A 47 -16.67 -3.21 -10.78
C GLN A 47 -17.24 -2.67 -9.46
N PHE A 48 -16.38 -2.10 -8.61
CA PHE A 48 -16.74 -1.49 -7.33
C PHE A 48 -16.21 -0.05 -7.28
N PRO A 49 -16.84 0.90 -8.00
CA PRO A 49 -16.31 2.26 -8.18
C PRO A 49 -16.30 3.08 -6.89
N TYR A 50 -17.02 2.62 -5.86
CA TYR A 50 -17.04 3.22 -4.53
C TYR A 50 -15.92 2.70 -3.61
N GLN A 51 -15.16 1.67 -4.02
CA GLN A 51 -14.08 1.13 -3.20
C GLN A 51 -12.93 2.12 -3.10
N VAL A 52 -12.47 2.39 -1.88
CA VAL A 52 -11.35 3.31 -1.61
C VAL A 52 -10.26 2.58 -0.81
N PHE A 53 -9.01 2.86 -1.14
CA PHE A 53 -7.83 2.44 -0.37
C PHE A 53 -7.31 3.60 0.46
N LEU A 54 -7.06 3.33 1.74
CA LEU A 54 -6.42 4.25 2.68
C LEU A 54 -4.96 3.83 2.84
N ILE A 55 -4.04 4.67 2.39
CA ILE A 55 -2.61 4.41 2.43
C ILE A 55 -2.00 5.15 3.62
N GLY A 56 -1.27 4.41 4.45
CA GLY A 56 -0.50 4.91 5.59
C GLY A 56 0.96 4.47 5.45
N ASP A 57 1.89 5.39 5.70
CA ASP A 57 3.34 5.13 5.64
C ASP A 57 3.81 4.43 4.34
N GLY A 58 3.17 4.77 3.22
CA GLY A 58 3.48 4.22 1.89
C GLY A 58 2.95 2.81 1.63
N SER A 59 2.09 2.27 2.51
CA SER A 59 1.50 0.94 2.38
C SER A 59 -0.02 0.97 2.56
N LEU A 60 -0.71 -0.04 2.03
CA LEU A 60 -2.16 -0.20 2.22
C LEU A 60 -2.46 -0.45 3.70
N ALA A 61 -3.11 0.50 4.35
CA ALA A 61 -3.50 0.40 5.75
C ALA A 61 -4.92 -0.14 5.93
N CYS A 62 -5.88 0.50 5.26
CA CYS A 62 -7.32 0.25 5.43
C CYS A 62 -8.10 0.44 4.12
N GLY A 63 -9.39 0.10 4.15
CA GLY A 63 -10.35 0.42 3.08
C GLY A 63 -11.35 1.50 3.49
N GLY A 64 -12.16 1.94 2.53
CA GLY A 64 -13.29 2.82 2.75
C GLY A 64 -14.31 2.73 1.62
N SER A 65 -15.44 3.41 1.78
CA SER A 65 -16.48 3.53 0.76
C SER A 65 -16.77 4.99 0.45
N LEU A 66 -16.72 5.36 -0.83
CA LEU A 66 -17.15 6.66 -1.29
C LEU A 66 -18.68 6.75 -1.21
N ILE A 67 -19.20 7.63 -0.35
CA ILE A 67 -20.64 7.82 -0.13
C ILE A 67 -21.17 9.11 -0.79
N SER A 68 -20.27 9.98 -1.24
CA SER A 68 -20.56 11.14 -2.08
C SER A 68 -19.29 11.60 -2.81
N ALA A 69 -19.38 12.63 -3.66
CA ALA A 69 -18.22 13.22 -4.32
C ALA A 69 -17.11 13.72 -3.37
N GLU A 70 -17.45 13.97 -2.09
CA GLU A 70 -16.58 14.61 -1.11
C GLU A 70 -16.45 13.83 0.21
N TRP A 71 -17.16 12.70 0.35
CA TRP A 71 -17.25 11.97 1.62
C TRP A 71 -16.89 10.51 1.45
N VAL A 72 -15.93 10.04 2.26
CA VAL A 72 -15.58 8.62 2.41
C VAL A 72 -15.95 8.13 3.81
N LEU A 73 -16.63 7.00 3.88
CA LEU A 73 -16.93 6.28 5.12
C LEU A 73 -15.86 5.20 5.37
N THR A 74 -15.36 5.09 6.60
CA THR A 74 -14.37 4.07 7.01
C THR A 74 -14.54 3.73 8.50
N ALA A 75 -13.63 2.93 9.04
CA ALA A 75 -13.57 2.60 10.46
C ALA A 75 -12.76 3.62 11.26
N ALA A 76 -13.14 3.86 12.51
CA ALA A 76 -12.43 4.80 13.37
C ALA A 76 -11.01 4.34 13.70
N HIS A 77 -10.80 3.03 13.87
CA HIS A 77 -9.47 2.48 14.15
C HIS A 77 -8.47 2.67 12.99
N CYS A 78 -8.94 2.98 11.78
CA CYS A 78 -8.10 3.26 10.63
C CYS A 78 -7.40 4.62 10.74
N GLN A 79 -7.95 5.56 11.54
CA GLN A 79 -7.38 6.89 11.72
C GLN A 79 -5.94 6.86 12.25
N CYS A 80 -5.63 5.94 13.18
CA CYS A 80 -4.30 5.79 13.75
C CYS A 80 -3.30 5.12 12.79
N GLN A 81 -3.79 4.28 11.88
CA GLN A 81 -2.96 3.58 10.90
C GLN A 81 -2.58 4.47 9.71
N THR A 82 -3.19 5.65 9.61
CA THR A 82 -2.92 6.67 8.60
C THR A 82 -2.20 7.88 9.20
N SER A 83 -1.21 7.66 10.08
CA SER A 83 -0.52 8.74 10.82
C SER A 83 0.36 9.67 9.94
N GLY A 84 0.46 9.41 8.63
CA GLY A 84 1.01 10.32 7.60
C GLY A 84 -0.07 11.12 6.86
N VAL A 85 0.30 11.86 5.80
CA VAL A 85 -0.74 12.42 4.88
C VAL A 85 -1.48 11.23 4.29
N PRO A 86 -2.75 10.96 4.67
CA PRO A 86 -3.44 9.80 4.15
C PRO A 86 -3.63 10.01 2.65
N GLN A 87 -3.48 8.95 1.88
CA GLN A 87 -3.78 8.99 0.45
C GLN A 87 -4.99 8.11 0.21
N ILE A 88 -5.87 8.63 -0.64
CA ILE A 88 -7.11 7.99 -1.04
C ILE A 88 -7.00 7.74 -2.53
N THR A 89 -7.17 6.47 -2.92
CA THR A 89 -7.24 6.04 -4.32
C THR A 89 -8.41 5.09 -4.50
N SER A 90 -9.06 5.17 -5.66
CA SER A 90 -10.12 4.25 -6.10
C SER A 90 -9.56 2.96 -6.71
N PHE A 91 -8.29 2.96 -7.11
CA PHE A 91 -7.61 1.79 -7.68
C PHE A 91 -6.62 1.23 -6.69
N ALA A 92 -6.60 -0.11 -6.58
CA ALA A 92 -5.56 -0.77 -5.81
C ALA A 92 -4.22 -0.45 -6.49
N PRO A 93 -3.14 -0.17 -5.74
CA PRO A 93 -1.82 -0.13 -6.33
C PRO A 93 -1.52 -1.50 -6.97
N GLU A 94 -1.58 -1.59 -8.30
CA GLU A 94 -1.14 -2.78 -9.02
C GLU A 94 0.40 -2.83 -8.99
N PRO A 95 1.00 -4.03 -8.87
CA PRO A 95 2.45 -4.17 -8.71
C PRO A 95 3.26 -3.85 -9.98
N ASP A 96 2.61 -3.67 -11.14
CA ASP A 96 3.23 -3.54 -12.46
C ASP A 96 2.77 -2.30 -13.26
N THR A 97 1.79 -1.54 -12.78
CA THR A 97 1.45 -0.25 -13.40
C THR A 97 2.24 0.89 -12.77
N GLU A 98 2.81 1.71 -13.65
CA GLU A 98 3.46 3.01 -13.37
C GLU A 98 2.51 4.04 -12.69
N GLU A 99 1.38 3.63 -12.13
CA GLU A 99 0.46 4.48 -11.36
C GLU A 99 1.04 4.81 -9.97
N PHE A 100 2.05 4.06 -9.50
CA PHE A 100 2.86 4.40 -8.33
C PHE A 100 3.73 5.66 -8.55
N ASN A 101 3.89 6.12 -9.80
CA ASN A 101 4.64 7.32 -10.18
C ASN A 101 3.76 8.55 -10.44
N LEU A 102 2.42 8.43 -10.45
CA LEU A 102 1.60 9.61 -10.32
C LEU A 102 1.75 10.09 -8.87
N PRO A 103 2.21 11.34 -8.64
CA PRO A 103 2.33 11.84 -7.28
C PRO A 103 0.93 11.73 -6.67
N PRO A 104 0.76 10.94 -5.60
CA PRO A 104 -0.54 10.84 -4.96
C PRO A 104 -0.93 12.26 -4.60
N LYS A 105 -2.06 12.72 -5.17
CA LYS A 105 -2.52 14.08 -4.95
C LYS A 105 -2.63 14.24 -3.45
N LYS A 106 -1.77 15.08 -2.85
CA LYS A 106 -1.79 15.35 -1.41
C LYS A 106 -3.15 15.92 -1.07
N GLN A 107 -4.03 15.05 -0.61
CA GLN A 107 -5.37 15.44 -0.22
C GLN A 107 -5.32 15.86 1.24
N ARG A 108 -5.90 17.04 1.54
CA ARG A 108 -6.11 17.46 2.92
C ARG A 108 -7.30 16.67 3.44
N ILE A 109 -7.00 15.52 4.00
CA ILE A 109 -8.02 14.66 4.60
C ILE A 109 -8.31 15.15 6.01
N LYS A 110 -9.58 15.36 6.32
CA LYS A 110 -10.04 15.68 7.67
C LYS A 110 -10.99 14.60 8.16
N PHE A 111 -10.62 13.93 9.25
CA PHE A 111 -11.52 13.04 9.97
C PHE A 111 -12.52 13.90 10.77
N LEU A 112 -13.81 13.75 10.46
CA LEU A 112 -14.87 14.62 11.03
C LEU A 112 -15.63 13.97 12.18
N TYR A 113 -15.75 12.66 12.18
CA TYR A 113 -16.53 11.91 13.16
C TYR A 113 -15.75 10.68 13.60
N ASN A 114 -15.74 10.41 14.89
CA ASN A 114 -15.13 9.24 15.49
C ASN A 114 -15.96 8.86 16.72
N LYS A 115 -16.92 7.96 16.53
CA LYS A 115 -17.73 7.37 17.60
C LYS A 115 -18.03 5.93 17.21
N SER A 116 -17.83 5.00 18.14
CA SER A 116 -17.76 3.56 17.81
C SER A 116 -16.68 3.31 16.74
N ASP A 117 -16.65 2.16 16.07
CA ASP A 117 -15.66 1.88 15.03
C ASP A 117 -16.05 2.44 13.65
N ILE A 118 -16.54 3.68 13.59
CA ILE A 118 -17.03 4.33 12.37
C ILE A 118 -16.46 5.75 12.29
N SER A 119 -15.91 6.12 11.13
CA SER A 119 -15.39 7.44 10.85
C SER A 119 -15.73 7.92 9.45
N MET A 120 -15.86 9.25 9.32
CA MET A 120 -16.12 9.93 8.06
C MET A 120 -14.95 10.85 7.72
N ILE A 121 -14.55 10.79 6.45
CA ILE A 121 -13.41 11.50 5.90
C ILE A 121 -13.89 12.54 4.89
N ASP A 122 -13.52 13.79 5.11
CA ASP A 122 -13.64 14.86 4.11
C ASP A 122 -12.54 14.70 3.05
N VAL A 123 -12.98 14.51 1.82
CA VAL A 123 -12.13 14.41 0.63
C VAL A 123 -12.47 15.50 -0.38
N SER A 124 -13.02 16.62 0.08
CA SER A 124 -13.28 17.77 -0.78
C SER A 124 -12.00 18.21 -1.50
N PRO A 125 -12.02 18.34 -2.83
CA PRO A 125 -10.85 18.74 -3.59
C PRO A 125 -10.54 20.23 -3.38
N ASN A 126 -9.26 20.56 -3.18
CA ASN A 126 -8.82 21.95 -3.08
C ASN A 126 -9.01 22.75 -4.40
N ASN A 127 -9.33 22.07 -5.51
CA ASN A 127 -9.46 22.62 -6.86
C ASN A 127 -10.78 22.23 -7.56
N GLY A 128 -11.77 21.67 -6.85
CA GLY A 128 -13.06 21.29 -7.43
C GLY A 128 -13.08 19.98 -8.25
N MET A 129 -11.98 19.23 -8.34
CA MET A 129 -11.94 17.92 -9.03
C MET A 129 -12.36 16.78 -8.09
N PRO A 130 -13.51 16.12 -8.29
CA PRO A 130 -13.99 15.08 -7.37
C PRO A 130 -12.98 13.92 -7.27
N VAL A 131 -12.95 13.29 -6.09
CA VAL A 131 -12.03 12.18 -5.76
C VAL A 131 -12.37 10.91 -6.51
N ALA A 132 -13.57 10.84 -7.09
CA ALA A 132 -13.93 9.87 -8.09
C ALA A 132 -14.72 10.55 -9.20
N LEU A 133 -14.08 10.69 -10.35
CA LEU A 133 -14.75 10.54 -11.64
C LEU A 133 -13.92 9.49 -12.38
N ILE A 134 -14.40 8.25 -12.33
CA ILE A 134 -14.15 7.27 -13.39
C ILE A 134 -15.13 7.60 -14.50
#